data_AF-A0A8C7HQS5-F1
#
_entry.id   AF-A0A8C7HQS5-F1
#
_cell.length_a   1.000
_cell.length_b   1.000
_cell.length_c   1.000
_cell.angle_alpha   90.00
_cell.angle_beta   90.00
_cell.angle_gamma   90.00
#
_symmetry.space_group_name_H-M   'P 1'
#
loop_
_entity.id
_entity.type
_entity.pdbx_description
1 polymer ?
#
loop_
_entity_poly.entity_id
_entity_poly.type
_entity_poly.pdbx_seq_one_letter_code
_entity_poly.pdbx_strand_id
1 'polypeptide(L)'
;MRQSMLLLPSGIQLRAYQLDGVQWLTQCLANQQGCILGDEMGLGKTCQTISLLLYMRGALRQDGPFLVLSPLSVMDNWRSEMECLSPCLKVLCYYGDKDKRAELQRDMNNTHYHVLLTTYELCIKDASFLKR
;
A
#
# COMPACT_ATOMS: atom_id res chain seq x y z
N MET A 1 -6.32 -25.42 10.30
CA MET A 1 -5.32 -24.81 9.41
C MET A 1 -4.28 -24.14 10.30
N ARG A 2 -2.98 -24.46 10.14
CA ARG A 2 -1.93 -23.94 11.03
C ARG A 2 -1.83 -22.42 10.85
N GLN A 3 -1.93 -21.66 11.95
CA GLN A 3 -1.55 -20.25 12.02
C GLN A 3 -0.05 -20.14 11.69
N SER A 4 0.30 -20.05 10.42
CA SER A 4 1.63 -19.62 10.02
C SER A 4 1.71 -18.13 10.32
N MET A 5 2.44 -17.78 11.38
CA MET A 5 2.77 -16.41 11.73
C MET A 5 3.28 -15.68 10.48
N LEU A 6 2.56 -14.65 10.03
CA LEU A 6 2.95 -13.85 8.86
C LEU A 6 4.23 -13.09 9.23
N LEU A 7 5.37 -13.64 8.81
CA LEU A 7 6.67 -13.00 8.85
C LEU A 7 6.77 -12.05 7.67
N LEU A 8 6.97 -10.76 7.96
CA LEU A 8 7.23 -9.78 6.92
C LEU A 8 8.63 -10.00 6.35
N PRO A 9 8.88 -9.62 5.08
CA PRO A 9 10.20 -9.70 4.47
C PRO A 9 11.32 -9.00 5.27
N SER A 10 10.95 -7.99 6.07
CA SER A 10 11.85 -7.30 7.00
C SER A 10 12.30 -8.14 8.21
N GLY A 11 11.72 -9.32 8.41
CA GLY A 11 11.88 -10.13 9.61
C GLY A 11 10.95 -9.72 10.77
N ILE A 12 10.13 -8.68 10.59
CA ILE A 12 9.17 -8.22 11.60
C ILE A 12 7.98 -9.18 11.65
N GLN A 13 7.56 -9.51 12.87
CA GLN A 13 6.39 -10.35 13.14
C GLN A 13 5.19 -9.48 13.54
N LEU A 14 4.03 -9.77 12.94
CA LEU A 14 2.78 -9.17 13.34
C LEU A 14 2.38 -9.62 14.75
N ARG A 15 1.84 -8.69 15.55
CA ARG A 15 1.18 -9.04 16.82
C ARG A 15 -0.10 -9.82 16.54
N ALA A 16 -0.57 -10.60 17.51
CA ALA A 16 -1.77 -11.44 17.35
C ALA A 16 -2.99 -10.66 16.81
N TYR A 17 -3.30 -9.50 17.39
CA TYR A 17 -4.42 -8.67 16.92
C TYR A 17 -4.22 -8.12 15.50
N GLN A 18 -2.97 -7.89 15.08
CA GLN A 18 -2.68 -7.44 13.71
C GLN A 18 -2.84 -8.60 12.73
N LEU A 19 -2.48 -9.82 13.14
CA LEU A 19 -2.71 -11.03 12.36
C LEU A 19 -4.20 -11.27 12.16
N ASP A 20 -5.00 -11.11 13.20
CA ASP A 20 -6.47 -11.21 13.13
C ASP A 20 -7.05 -10.15 12.19
N GLY A 21 -6.56 -8.90 12.29
CA GLY A 21 -6.95 -7.81 11.39
C GLY A 21 -6.59 -8.10 9.92
N VAL A 22 -5.38 -8.58 9.64
CA VAL A 22 -4.97 -8.99 8.29
C VAL A 22 -5.81 -10.16 7.78
N GLN A 23 -6.08 -11.16 8.62
CA GLN A 23 -6.93 -12.28 8.23
C GLN A 23 -8.34 -11.80 7.85
N TRP A 24 -8.92 -10.88 8.63
CA TRP A 24 -10.20 -10.27 8.30
C TRP A 24 -10.14 -9.49 6.97
N LEU A 25 -9.10 -8.68 6.75
CA LEU A 25 -8.89 -7.98 5.47
C LEU A 25 -8.81 -8.93 4.27
N THR A 26 -8.10 -10.05 4.42
CA THR A 26 -7.99 -11.05 3.34
C THR A 26 -9.34 -11.70 3.03
N GLN A 27 -10.21 -11.88 4.03
CA GLN A 27 -11.57 -12.37 3.83
C GLN A 27 -12.44 -11.34 3.11
N CYS A 28 -12.39 -10.06 3.51
CA CYS A 28 -13.08 -8.98 2.80
C CYS A 28 -12.64 -8.93 1.32
N LEU A 29 -11.34 -9.03 1.06
CA LEU A 29 -10.79 -9.08 -0.30
C LEU A 29 -11.31 -10.29 -1.08
N ALA A 30 -11.27 -11.49 -0.51
CA ALA A 30 -11.75 -12.72 -1.15
C ALA A 30 -13.25 -12.65 -1.49
N ASN A 31 -14.03 -11.94 -0.68
CA ASN A 31 -15.46 -11.72 -0.88
C ASN A 31 -15.77 -10.50 -1.76
N GLN A 32 -14.75 -9.80 -2.29
CA GLN A 32 -14.90 -8.56 -3.08
C GLN A 32 -15.67 -7.46 -2.33
N GLN A 33 -15.46 -7.35 -1.03
CA GLN A 33 -16.10 -6.38 -0.16
C GLN A 33 -15.13 -5.27 0.24
N GLY A 34 -15.63 -4.04 0.27
CA GLY A 34 -14.95 -2.94 0.93
C GLY A 34 -14.86 -3.17 2.44
N CYS A 35 -13.86 -2.57 3.08
CA CYS A 35 -13.61 -2.72 4.51
C CYS A 35 -13.15 -1.40 5.13
N ILE A 36 -13.40 -1.24 6.43
CA ILE A 36 -12.93 -0.11 7.24
C ILE A 36 -12.23 -0.69 8.47
N LEU A 37 -10.92 -0.44 8.60
CA LEU A 37 -10.16 -0.77 9.81
C LEU A 37 -10.41 0.28 10.88
N GLY A 38 -11.32 -0.04 11.80
CA GLY A 38 -11.75 0.84 12.90
C GLY A 38 -10.86 0.82 14.15
N ASP A 39 -9.70 0.17 14.10
CA ASP A 39 -8.77 0.05 15.23
C ASP A 39 -8.35 1.41 15.80
N GLU A 40 -8.09 1.46 17.11
CA GLU A 40 -7.52 2.64 17.76
C GLU A 40 -6.21 3.11 17.11
N MET A 41 -5.88 4.39 17.32
CA MET A 41 -4.63 4.97 16.82
C MET A 41 -3.43 4.25 17.46
N GLY A 42 -2.36 4.03 16.68
CA GLY A 42 -1.15 3.35 17.16
C GLY A 42 -1.18 1.82 17.07
N LEU A 43 -2.29 1.19 16.68
CA LEU A 43 -2.38 -0.28 16.49
C LEU A 43 -1.77 -0.79 15.17
N GLY A 44 -1.02 0.05 14.45
CA GLY A 44 -0.26 -0.38 13.28
C GLY A 44 -1.11 -0.71 12.05
N LYS A 45 -2.18 0.04 11.81
CA LYS A 45 -3.04 -0.11 10.60
C LYS A 45 -2.22 -0.07 9.30
N THR A 46 -1.19 0.78 9.22
CA THR A 46 -0.25 0.83 8.09
C THR A 46 0.44 -0.52 7.86
N CYS A 47 0.95 -1.14 8.93
CA CYS A 47 1.60 -2.45 8.88
C CYS A 47 0.62 -3.55 8.44
N GLN A 48 -0.62 -3.53 8.96
CA GLN A 48 -1.67 -4.47 8.52
C GLN A 48 -1.98 -4.31 7.02
N THR A 49 -2.12 -3.08 6.53
CA THR A 49 -2.36 -2.80 5.10
C THR A 49 -1.20 -3.24 4.22
N ILE A 50 0.06 -2.97 4.62
CA ILE A 50 1.25 -3.44 3.87
C ILE A 50 1.31 -4.97 3.83
N SER A 51 0.95 -5.63 4.92
CA SER A 51 0.85 -7.10 4.99
C SER A 51 -0.18 -7.64 4.00
N LEU A 52 -1.32 -6.97 3.84
CA LEU A 52 -2.31 -7.31 2.83
C LEU A 52 -1.74 -7.19 1.41
N LEU A 53 -1.03 -6.10 1.09
CA LEU A 53 -0.39 -5.93 -0.23
C LEU A 53 0.64 -7.03 -0.53
N LEU A 54 1.44 -7.40 0.47
CA LEU A 54 2.39 -8.52 0.37
C LEU A 54 1.67 -9.85 0.13
N TYR A 55 0.56 -10.09 0.82
CA TYR A 55 -0.28 -11.27 0.59
C TYR A 55 -0.84 -11.32 -0.84
N MET A 56 -1.37 -10.19 -1.35
CA MET A 56 -1.88 -10.09 -2.71
C MET A 56 -0.80 -10.42 -3.75
N ARG A 57 0.41 -9.89 -3.57
CA ARG A 57 1.52 -10.18 -4.48
C ARG A 57 2.04 -11.61 -4.38
N GLY A 58 2.26 -12.09 -3.16
CA GLY A 58 2.87 -13.39 -2.93
C GLY A 58 1.91 -14.54 -3.21
N ALA A 59 0.79 -14.57 -2.50
CA ALA A 59 -0.17 -15.67 -2.53
C ALA A 59 -1.14 -15.57 -3.72
N LEU A 60 -1.63 -14.37 -4.04
CA LEU A 60 -2.58 -14.18 -5.13
C LEU A 60 -1.92 -13.83 -6.47
N ARG A 61 -0.59 -13.70 -6.52
CA ARG A 61 0.18 -13.35 -7.72
C ARG A 61 -0.30 -12.05 -8.40
N GLN A 62 -0.82 -11.11 -7.61
CA GLN A 62 -1.23 -9.79 -8.10
C GLN A 62 -0.09 -8.79 -7.91
N ASP A 63 0.59 -8.40 -9.00
CA ASP A 63 1.80 -7.57 -8.93
C ASP A 63 1.51 -6.05 -8.87
N GLY A 64 0.23 -5.67 -8.81
CA GLY A 64 -0.24 -4.29 -8.84
C GLY A 64 -0.75 -3.87 -10.23
N PRO A 65 -0.84 -2.56 -10.52
CA PRO A 65 -0.51 -1.45 -9.61
C PRO A 65 -1.54 -1.31 -8.47
N PHE A 66 -1.05 -1.11 -7.24
CA PHE A 66 -1.86 -0.77 -6.07
C PHE A 66 -1.85 0.74 -5.85
N LEU A 67 -3.00 1.33 -5.51
CA LEU A 67 -3.12 2.75 -5.19
C LEU A 67 -3.28 2.93 -3.69
N VAL A 68 -2.41 3.75 -3.09
CA VAL A 68 -2.53 4.19 -1.69
C VAL A 68 -2.69 5.70 -1.67
N LEU A 69 -3.78 6.15 -1.04
CA LEU A 69 -4.06 7.57 -0.83
C LEU A 69 -3.80 7.90 0.64
N SER A 70 -3.01 8.95 0.88
CA SER A 70 -2.77 9.47 2.23
C SER A 70 -2.73 11.00 2.25
N PRO A 71 -2.94 11.64 3.41
CA PRO A 71 -2.57 13.04 3.59
C PRO A 71 -1.09 13.26 3.27
N LEU A 72 -0.74 14.45 2.77
CA LEU A 72 0.65 14.79 2.42
C LEU A 72 1.60 14.66 3.63
N SER A 73 1.12 15.07 4.81
CA SER A 73 1.90 15.05 6.06
C SER A 73 2.38 13.68 6.52
N VAL A 74 1.77 12.60 6.01
CA VAL A 74 2.11 11.22 6.38
C VAL A 74 2.63 10.39 5.20
N MET A 75 2.80 10.99 4.02
CA MET A 75 3.33 10.28 2.84
C MET A 75 4.73 9.72 3.10
N ASP A 76 5.62 10.50 3.71
CA ASP A 76 6.99 10.03 4.00
C ASP A 76 6.99 8.87 4.99
N ASN A 77 6.07 8.88 5.96
CA ASN A 77 5.90 7.77 6.88
C ASN A 77 5.43 6.50 6.15
N TRP A 78 4.43 6.62 5.27
CA TRP A 78 3.98 5.50 4.43
C TRP A 78 5.09 4.94 3.55
N ARG A 79 5.86 5.83 2.92
CA ARG A 79 7.02 5.44 2.10
C ARG A 79 8.05 4.67 2.93
N SER A 80 8.48 5.23 4.05
CA SER A 80 9.47 4.61 4.95
C SER A 80 9.02 3.24 5.45
N GLU A 81 7.77 3.12 5.87
CA GLU A 81 7.18 1.84 6.31
C GLU A 81 7.13 0.82 5.18
N MET A 82 6.77 1.21 3.96
CA MET A 82 6.78 0.29 2.81
C MET A 82 8.18 -0.15 2.40
N GLU A 83 9.15 0.77 2.39
CA GLU A 83 10.54 0.45 2.08
C GLU A 83 11.14 -0.48 3.15
N CYS A 84 10.79 -0.27 4.42
CA CYS A 84 11.23 -1.09 5.54
C CYS A 84 10.55 -2.48 5.55
N LEU A 85 9.21 -2.51 5.58
CA LEU A 85 8.41 -3.72 5.78
C LEU A 85 8.26 -4.56 4.51
N SER A 86 8.35 -3.94 3.34
CA SER A 86 8.12 -4.58 2.05
C SER A 86 9.17 -4.18 1.01
N PRO A 87 10.47 -4.45 1.23
CA PRO A 87 11.54 -4.06 0.29
C PRO A 87 11.37 -4.65 -1.12
N CYS A 88 10.58 -5.72 -1.25
CA CYS A 88 10.25 -6.29 -2.55
C CYS A 88 9.24 -5.44 -3.34
N LEU A 89 8.40 -4.63 -2.67
CA LEU A 89 7.42 -3.75 -3.30
C LEU A 89 8.06 -2.40 -3.63
N LYS A 90 8.35 -2.18 -4.92
CA LYS A 90 8.71 -0.85 -5.46
C LYS A 90 7.53 0.13 -5.30
N VAL A 91 7.76 1.20 -4.54
CA VAL A 91 6.80 2.29 -4.32
C VAL A 91 7.20 3.50 -5.17
N LEU A 92 6.22 4.08 -5.87
CA LEU A 92 6.36 5.35 -6.57
C LEU A 92 5.55 6.41 -5.84
N CYS A 93 6.22 7.44 -5.33
CA CYS A 93 5.56 8.58 -4.70
C CYS A 93 5.22 9.64 -5.75
N TYR A 94 3.94 9.92 -5.93
CA TYR A 94 3.45 10.92 -6.87
C TYR A 94 3.03 12.19 -6.12
N TYR A 95 3.93 13.17 -6.09
CA TYR A 95 3.71 14.47 -5.44
C TYR A 95 4.67 15.52 -6.00
N GLY A 96 4.49 16.77 -5.56
CA GLY A 96 5.28 17.92 -6.01
C GLY A 96 4.47 18.89 -6.86
N ASP A 97 5.17 19.87 -7.39
CA ASP A 97 4.57 20.89 -8.26
C ASP A 97 4.20 20.31 -9.65
N LYS A 98 3.68 21.17 -10.52
CA LYS A 98 3.21 20.77 -11.84
C LYS A 98 4.34 20.21 -12.71
N ASP A 99 5.51 20.82 -12.66
CA ASP A 99 6.63 20.44 -13.52
C ASP A 99 7.23 19.12 -13.06
N LYS A 100 7.38 18.94 -11.73
CA LYS A 100 7.84 17.67 -11.17
C LYS A 100 6.89 16.52 -11.47
N ARG A 101 5.59 16.77 -11.38
CA ARG A 101 4.59 15.75 -11.77
C ARG A 101 4.63 15.45 -13.26
N ALA A 102 4.86 16.44 -14.13
CA ALA A 102 5.01 16.18 -15.57
C ALA A 102 6.25 15.32 -15.90
N GLU A 103 7.33 15.44 -15.13
CA GLU A 103 8.46 14.49 -15.18
C GLU A 103 8.02 13.09 -14.74
N LEU A 104 7.42 12.96 -13.55
CA LEU A 104 6.96 11.68 -13.03
C LEU A 104 5.99 10.98 -13.99
N GLN A 105 5.05 11.70 -14.59
CA GLN A 105 4.11 11.16 -15.57
C GLN A 105 4.80 10.59 -16.82
N ARG A 106 5.90 11.21 -17.26
CA ARG A 106 6.71 10.69 -18.38
C ARG A 106 7.45 9.42 -17.99
N ASP A 107 8.05 9.41 -16.80
CA ASP A 107 8.83 8.29 -16.29
C ASP A 107 7.97 7.09 -15.94
N MET A 108 6.76 7.32 -15.39
CA MET A 108 5.80 6.29 -15.00
C MET A 108 5.41 5.37 -16.15
N ASN A 109 5.35 5.87 -17.39
CA ASN A 109 5.03 5.03 -18.55
C ASN A 109 6.11 3.97 -18.85
N ASN A 110 7.35 4.20 -18.40
CA ASN A 110 8.50 3.33 -18.67
C ASN A 110 9.07 2.67 -17.40
N THR A 111 8.48 2.96 -16.24
CA THR A 111 9.01 2.53 -14.94
C THR A 111 8.04 1.57 -14.28
N HIS A 112 8.51 0.37 -13.97
CA HIS A 112 7.73 -0.60 -13.22
C HIS A 112 7.68 -0.25 -11.73
N TYR A 113 6.48 -0.08 -11.19
CA TYR A 113 6.19 0.08 -9.77
C TYR A 113 5.02 -0.83 -9.37
N HIS A 114 4.97 -1.22 -8.10
CA HIS A 114 3.88 -2.04 -7.56
C HIS A 114 2.86 -1.17 -6.83
N VAL A 115 3.32 -0.10 -6.17
CA VAL A 115 2.45 0.79 -5.38
C VAL A 115 2.64 2.23 -5.84
N LEU A 116 1.53 2.91 -6.13
CA LEU A 116 1.46 4.36 -6.32
C LEU A 116 0.98 4.99 -5.02
N LEU A 117 1.82 5.81 -4.39
CA LEU A 117 1.48 6.57 -3.19
C LEU A 117 1.26 8.04 -3.55
N THR A 118 0.08 8.57 -3.28
CA THR A 118 -0.29 9.95 -3.62
C THR A 118 -1.31 10.52 -2.63
N THR A 119 -1.71 11.78 -2.82
CA THR A 119 -2.72 12.45 -2.01
C THR A 119 -4.08 12.45 -2.69
N TYR A 120 -5.13 12.64 -1.89
CA TYR A 120 -6.50 12.79 -2.40
C TYR A 120 -6.61 13.94 -3.43
N GLU A 121 -6.00 15.09 -3.12
CA GLU A 121 -6.03 16.28 -3.98
C GLU A 121 -5.39 16.01 -5.35
N LEU A 122 -4.21 15.38 -5.36
CA LEU A 122 -3.51 15.05 -6.59
C LEU A 122 -4.21 13.96 -7.38
N CYS A 123 -4.76 12.96 -6.70
CA CYS A 123 -5.55 11.91 -7.34
C CYS A 123 -6.75 12.48 -8.11
N ILE A 124 -7.41 13.50 -7.54
CA ILE A 124 -8.54 14.18 -8.20
C ILE A 124 -8.04 15.09 -9.32
N LYS A 125 -7.02 15.90 -9.05
CA LYS A 125 -6.47 16.89 -9.99
C LYS A 125 -5.92 16.24 -11.27
N ASP A 126 -5.26 15.10 -11.13
CA ASP A 126 -4.64 14.37 -12.23
C ASP A 126 -5.37 13.07 -12.58
N ALA A 127 -6.66 12.97 -12.21
CA ALA A 127 -7.48 11.79 -12.46
C ALA A 127 -7.50 11.38 -13.93
N SER A 128 -7.43 12.34 -14.87
CA SER A 128 -7.39 12.06 -16.31
C SER A 128 -6.16 11.27 -16.73
N PHE A 129 -5.02 11.50 -16.08
CA PHE A 129 -3.80 10.73 -16.29
C PHE A 129 -3.85 9.40 -15.57
N LEU A 130 -4.27 9.40 -14.29
CA LEU A 130 -4.22 8.21 -13.41
C LEU A 130 -5.30 7.15 -13.71
N LYS A 131 -6.33 7.47 -14.49
CA LYS A 131 -7.39 6.52 -14.90
C LYS A 131 -7.00 5.64 -16.09
N ARG A 132 -5.85 5.89 -16.74
CA ARG A 132 -5.45 5.19 -17.97
C ARG A 132 -5.01 3.75 -17.74
#